data_AF-B8B1P3-F1
#
_entry.id   AF-B8B1P3-F1
#
_cell.length_a   1.000
_cell.length_b   1.000
_cell.length_c   1.000
_cell.angle_alpha   90.00
_cell.angle_beta   90.00
_cell.angle_gamma   90.00
#
_symmetry.space_group_name_H-M   'P 1'
#
loop_
_entity.id
_entity.type
_entity.pdbx_description
1 polymer ?
#
loop_
_entity_poly.entity_id
_entity_poly.type
_entity_poly.pdbx_seq_one_letter_code
_entity_poly.pdbx_strand_id
1 'polypeptide(L)'
;MMLERVSRYLTDINDTTRLDLARRCFYLKVCEKLSLAKACVGWRREILSQLVSEWGWSEERLAMLDNRANWKIERVREAHNELLDAMMQSYRNLIRFARRNNLSVSASPQDIGVLTRKLYAAFEALPGKVTLVNPQISPDLSENDLTFIHVPVGRANRTGWYLYNQAPAMDSIVSHQPLEYNRYLNKLVAWAYFNGLLTPQTRLHIKSGNLCDTAKLQELVADVSHHFPLRLPAPTPKALYSPCEIRHLAIIVNLENDPTAAFRNQVVHFDFRKLDVFSFGQQQQCLVGSIDLLYRNSWNEVRTLHFSGEQSVLEALKTILGKMHQDAAPPESVEVFCYSQHLRGLIRTRIQQLVSECIELRLSSTRLEPGRFKAVRVAGQTWGLFFERLSVSVQKLENAVEFYGAISNNKLHGLSIKVETDQVHLPPVVDGFASEGIIQFFFEDTSDDKGFNIYILDESNRVEVYHHCEGSKEELVRDVSRFYSSSHDRFTYGSSFINFNLPQFYQIVQLDGRTQVIPFRSNVLSSLCVTVADGAAQPLKQQFQLH
;
A
#
# COMPACT_ATOMS: atom_id res chain seq x y z
N MET A 1 -6.27 -26.32 -28.76
CA MET A 1 -6.67 -25.73 -27.45
C MET A 1 -5.98 -24.37 -27.20
N MET A 2 -6.28 -23.64 -26.10
CA MET A 2 -5.72 -22.29 -25.81
C MET A 2 -4.18 -22.23 -25.91
N LEU A 3 -3.46 -23.22 -25.37
CA LEU A 3 -1.98 -23.27 -25.40
C LEU A 3 -1.40 -23.24 -26.82
N GLU A 4 -1.99 -23.99 -27.76
CA GLU A 4 -1.56 -23.98 -29.17
C GLU A 4 -1.79 -22.63 -29.83
N ARG A 5 -2.90 -21.94 -29.52
CA ARG A 5 -3.19 -20.60 -30.07
C ARG A 5 -2.16 -19.59 -29.57
N VAL A 6 -1.86 -19.61 -28.27
CA VAL A 6 -0.83 -18.77 -27.67
C VAL A 6 0.55 -19.12 -28.24
N SER A 7 0.87 -20.41 -28.38
CA SER A 7 2.16 -20.86 -28.90
C SER A 7 2.36 -20.42 -30.36
N ARG A 8 1.35 -20.60 -31.22
CA ARG A 8 1.39 -20.13 -32.61
C ARG A 8 1.61 -18.62 -32.68
N TYR A 9 0.81 -17.85 -31.96
CA TYR A 9 0.96 -16.39 -31.92
C TYR A 9 2.37 -15.94 -31.49
N LEU A 10 2.91 -16.52 -30.41
CA LEU A 10 4.24 -16.15 -29.91
C LEU A 10 5.37 -16.56 -30.86
N THR A 11 5.22 -17.72 -31.53
CA THR A 11 6.14 -18.14 -32.59
C THR A 11 6.08 -17.19 -33.79
N ASP A 12 4.88 -16.80 -34.25
CA ASP A 12 4.69 -15.92 -35.41
C ASP A 12 5.33 -14.54 -35.20
N ILE A 13 5.34 -14.03 -33.96
CA ILE A 13 6.00 -12.77 -33.60
C ILE A 13 7.45 -12.93 -33.10
N ASN A 14 8.01 -14.15 -33.16
CA ASN A 14 9.36 -14.50 -32.67
C ASN A 14 9.63 -14.15 -31.19
N ASP A 15 8.61 -14.21 -30.33
CA ASP A 15 8.74 -13.96 -28.89
C ASP A 15 9.03 -15.27 -28.13
N THR A 16 10.27 -15.74 -28.26
CA THR A 16 10.72 -17.03 -27.71
C THR A 16 10.75 -17.04 -26.18
N THR A 17 11.05 -15.90 -25.54
CA THR A 17 11.08 -15.75 -24.08
C THR A 17 9.68 -15.96 -23.47
N ARG A 18 8.66 -15.26 -23.97
CA ARG A 18 7.28 -15.46 -23.46
C ARG A 18 6.71 -16.82 -23.85
N LEU A 19 7.13 -17.39 -24.97
CA LEU A 19 6.74 -18.74 -25.36
C LEU A 19 7.25 -19.78 -24.35
N ASP A 20 8.53 -19.70 -23.99
CA ASP A 20 9.12 -20.58 -22.98
C ASP A 20 8.44 -20.43 -21.61
N LEU A 21 8.20 -19.18 -21.18
CA LEU A 21 7.49 -18.91 -19.92
C LEU A 21 6.06 -19.48 -19.94
N ALA A 22 5.31 -19.31 -21.03
CA ALA A 22 3.95 -19.83 -21.15
C ALA A 22 3.93 -21.37 -21.04
N ARG A 23 4.90 -22.05 -21.66
CA ARG A 23 5.08 -23.50 -21.58
C ARG A 23 5.44 -23.95 -20.16
N ARG A 24 6.38 -23.27 -19.48
CA ARG A 24 6.72 -23.54 -18.06
C ARG A 24 5.52 -23.34 -17.14
N CYS A 25 4.80 -22.23 -17.28
CA CYS A 25 3.58 -21.96 -16.53
C CYS A 25 2.51 -23.04 -16.77
N PHE A 26 2.33 -23.50 -18.01
CA PHE A 26 1.42 -24.60 -18.32
C PHE A 26 1.85 -25.89 -17.63
N TYR A 27 3.12 -26.29 -17.78
CA TYR A 27 3.68 -27.48 -17.13
C TYR A 27 3.45 -27.48 -15.61
N LEU A 28 3.81 -26.37 -14.95
CA LEU A 28 3.63 -26.23 -13.49
C LEU A 28 2.16 -26.25 -13.05
N LYS A 29 1.23 -25.76 -13.89
CA LYS A 29 -0.22 -25.79 -13.61
C LYS A 29 -0.83 -27.18 -13.78
N VAL A 30 -0.25 -28.05 -14.60
CA VAL A 30 -0.71 -29.43 -14.78
C VAL A 30 -0.39 -30.29 -13.55
N CYS A 31 0.59 -29.90 -12.73
CA CYS A 31 1.00 -30.57 -11.48
C CYS A 31 1.43 -32.05 -11.66
N GLU A 32 1.83 -32.46 -12.86
CA GLU A 32 2.32 -33.81 -13.15
C GLU A 32 3.86 -33.78 -13.28
N LYS A 33 4.57 -34.52 -12.43
CA LYS A 33 6.05 -34.50 -12.35
C LYS A 33 6.66 -35.57 -13.25
N LEU A 34 7.20 -35.17 -14.40
CA LEU A 34 7.80 -36.11 -15.35
C LEU A 34 9.17 -36.66 -14.91
N SER A 35 9.91 -35.94 -14.06
CA SER A 35 11.18 -36.40 -13.50
C SER A 35 11.04 -37.59 -12.55
N LEU A 36 9.84 -37.85 -12.02
CA LEU A 36 9.57 -38.97 -11.13
C LEU A 36 8.99 -40.15 -11.91
N ALA A 37 9.41 -41.38 -11.58
CA ALA A 37 9.01 -42.59 -12.31
C ALA A 37 7.54 -43.02 -12.10
N LYS A 38 6.85 -42.50 -11.08
CA LYS A 38 5.46 -42.86 -10.76
C LYS A 38 4.49 -41.76 -11.19
N ALA A 39 3.44 -42.13 -11.91
CA ALA A 39 2.34 -41.23 -12.30
C ALA A 39 1.02 -41.70 -11.69
N CYS A 40 0.14 -40.75 -11.38
CA CYS A 40 -1.20 -41.00 -10.86
C CYS A 40 -2.27 -41.10 -11.96
N VAL A 41 -1.97 -40.65 -13.20
CA VAL A 41 -2.87 -40.69 -14.37
C VAL A 41 -2.07 -40.87 -15.68
N GLY A 42 -2.19 -42.04 -16.34
CA GLY A 42 -1.38 -42.41 -17.51
C GLY A 42 -1.49 -41.47 -18.72
N TRP A 43 -2.72 -41.16 -19.16
CA TRP A 43 -2.94 -40.35 -20.37
C TRP A 43 -2.41 -38.91 -20.25
N ARG A 44 -2.47 -38.30 -19.05
CA ARG A 44 -1.98 -36.93 -18.83
C ARG A 44 -0.47 -36.87 -18.99
N ARG A 45 0.22 -37.86 -18.43
CA ARG A 45 1.67 -37.99 -18.54
C ARG A 45 2.12 -38.22 -19.98
N GLU A 46 1.40 -39.04 -20.74
CA GLU A 46 1.68 -39.29 -22.16
C GLU A 46 1.62 -37.99 -22.97
N ILE A 47 0.52 -37.22 -22.85
CA ILE A 47 0.37 -35.94 -23.55
C ILE A 47 1.46 -34.95 -23.12
N LEU A 48 1.72 -34.83 -21.82
CA LEU A 48 2.74 -33.90 -21.33
C LEU A 48 4.15 -34.29 -21.79
N SER A 49 4.45 -35.59 -21.89
CA SER A 49 5.73 -36.10 -22.39
C SER A 49 5.91 -35.79 -23.87
N GLN A 50 4.85 -35.93 -24.68
CA GLN A 50 4.87 -35.52 -26.10
C GLN A 50 5.16 -34.01 -26.23
N LEU A 51 4.43 -33.18 -25.49
CA LEU A 51 4.62 -31.72 -25.49
C LEU A 51 6.03 -31.30 -25.06
N VAL A 52 6.56 -31.89 -23.98
CA VAL A 52 7.91 -31.59 -23.48
C VAL A 52 8.98 -32.02 -24.48
N SER A 53 8.78 -33.15 -25.17
CA SER A 53 9.65 -33.59 -26.26
C SER A 53 9.62 -32.61 -27.44
N GLU A 54 8.44 -32.12 -27.83
CA GLU A 54 8.30 -31.10 -28.88
C GLU A 54 8.96 -29.77 -28.51
N TRP A 55 8.97 -29.41 -27.22
CA TRP A 55 9.62 -28.18 -26.74
C TRP A 55 11.14 -28.30 -26.61
N GLY A 56 11.70 -29.50 -26.71
CA GLY A 56 13.14 -29.75 -26.62
C GLY A 56 13.72 -29.48 -25.23
N TRP A 57 12.96 -29.70 -24.16
CA TRP A 57 13.45 -29.51 -22.80
C TRP A 57 14.37 -30.64 -22.35
N SER A 58 15.45 -30.30 -21.64
CA SER A 58 16.35 -31.26 -21.02
C SER A 58 15.78 -31.87 -19.74
N GLU A 59 16.28 -33.05 -19.35
CA GLU A 59 15.93 -33.68 -18.07
C GLU A 59 16.30 -32.81 -16.87
N GLU A 60 17.41 -32.08 -16.93
CA GLU A 60 17.83 -31.12 -15.88
C GLU A 60 16.77 -30.04 -15.65
N ARG A 61 16.21 -29.49 -16.74
CA ARG A 61 15.14 -28.49 -16.66
C ARG A 61 13.87 -29.08 -16.04
N LEU A 62 13.52 -30.31 -16.38
CA LEU A 62 12.36 -31.00 -15.79
C LEU A 62 12.55 -31.25 -14.31
N ALA A 63 13.72 -31.76 -13.90
CA ALA A 63 14.06 -31.98 -12.50
C ALA A 63 13.96 -30.66 -11.70
N MET A 64 14.45 -29.57 -12.29
CA MET A 64 14.40 -28.23 -11.71
C MET A 64 12.96 -27.71 -11.53
N LEU A 65 12.08 -27.89 -12.53
CA LEU A 65 10.66 -27.50 -12.46
C LEU A 65 9.87 -28.38 -11.47
N ASP A 66 10.13 -29.68 -11.45
CA ASP A 66 9.47 -30.63 -10.55
C ASP A 66 9.89 -30.46 -9.08
N ASN A 67 11.06 -29.84 -8.86
CA ASN A 67 11.56 -29.41 -7.57
C ASN A 67 10.96 -28.08 -7.08
N ARG A 68 9.87 -27.58 -7.72
CA ARG A 68 9.15 -26.35 -7.33
C ARG A 68 8.85 -26.24 -5.83
N ALA A 69 8.55 -27.36 -5.17
CA ALA A 69 8.25 -27.37 -3.74
C ALA A 69 9.42 -26.91 -2.85
N ASN A 70 10.66 -27.02 -3.36
CA ASN A 70 11.87 -26.63 -2.66
C ASN A 70 12.49 -25.33 -3.22
N TRP A 71 11.77 -24.59 -4.08
CA TRP A 71 12.25 -23.30 -4.56
C TRP A 71 12.25 -22.29 -3.41
N LYS A 72 13.44 -21.80 -3.07
CA LYS A 72 13.65 -20.73 -2.08
C LYS A 72 13.69 -19.35 -2.72
N ILE A 73 13.88 -18.34 -1.90
CA ILE A 73 13.66 -16.92 -2.22
C ILE A 73 14.40 -16.44 -3.48
N GLU A 74 15.65 -16.85 -3.68
CA GLU A 74 16.46 -16.45 -4.84
C GLU A 74 15.84 -16.93 -6.15
N ARG A 75 15.48 -18.21 -6.21
CA ARG A 75 14.86 -18.79 -7.41
C ARG A 75 13.46 -18.24 -7.65
N VAL A 76 12.70 -18.01 -6.58
CA VAL A 76 11.38 -17.39 -6.68
C VAL A 76 11.48 -15.95 -7.19
N ARG A 77 12.51 -15.20 -6.78
CA ARG A 77 12.77 -13.83 -7.27
C ARG A 77 13.07 -13.80 -8.75
N GLU A 78 13.87 -14.73 -9.27
CA GLU A 78 14.13 -14.88 -10.70
C GLU A 78 12.81 -15.14 -11.47
N ALA A 79 12.03 -16.12 -11.04
CA ALA A 79 10.74 -16.46 -11.67
C ALA A 79 9.71 -15.31 -11.55
N HIS A 80 9.72 -14.58 -10.43
CA HIS A 80 8.87 -13.42 -10.20
C HIS A 80 9.17 -12.30 -11.20
N ASN A 81 10.45 -11.94 -11.34
CA ASN A 81 10.86 -10.88 -12.26
C ASN A 81 10.52 -11.23 -13.71
N GLU A 82 10.74 -12.48 -14.10
CA GLU A 82 10.40 -12.93 -15.45
C GLU A 82 8.88 -12.88 -15.71
N LEU A 83 8.06 -13.30 -14.73
CA LEU A 83 6.61 -13.22 -14.82
C LEU A 83 6.12 -11.77 -14.88
N LEU A 84 6.73 -10.89 -14.09
CA LEU A 84 6.43 -9.46 -14.08
C LEU A 84 6.73 -8.84 -15.45
N ASP A 85 7.91 -9.08 -16.00
CA ASP A 85 8.31 -8.55 -17.31
C ASP A 85 7.35 -8.99 -18.41
N ALA A 86 6.98 -10.28 -18.43
CA ALA A 86 6.02 -10.82 -19.38
C ALA A 86 4.61 -10.22 -19.22
N MET A 87 4.15 -10.02 -17.98
CA MET A 87 2.86 -9.37 -17.69
C MET A 87 2.85 -7.91 -18.13
N MET A 88 3.89 -7.15 -17.81
CA MET A 88 4.03 -5.75 -18.19
C MET A 88 4.13 -5.59 -19.71
N GLN A 89 4.87 -6.46 -20.39
CA GLN A 89 4.93 -6.47 -21.85
C GLN A 89 3.57 -6.81 -22.48
N SER A 90 2.87 -7.80 -21.93
CA SER A 90 1.53 -8.18 -22.40
C SER A 90 0.52 -7.03 -22.22
N TYR A 91 0.59 -6.34 -21.08
CA TYR A 91 -0.21 -5.14 -20.81
C TYR A 91 0.10 -3.99 -21.78
N ARG A 92 1.39 -3.70 -22.03
CA ARG A 92 1.80 -2.70 -23.04
C ARG A 92 1.29 -3.06 -24.43
N ASN A 93 1.36 -4.33 -24.82
CA ASN A 93 0.85 -4.80 -26.10
C ASN A 93 -0.67 -4.65 -26.19
N LEU A 94 -1.40 -4.94 -25.12
CA LEU A 94 -2.84 -4.72 -25.02
C LEU A 94 -3.21 -3.24 -25.23
N ILE A 95 -2.51 -2.31 -24.55
CA ILE A 95 -2.73 -0.86 -24.74
C ILE A 95 -2.43 -0.45 -26.18
N ARG A 96 -1.29 -0.89 -26.74
CA ARG A 96 -0.90 -0.55 -28.12
C ARG A 96 -1.90 -1.09 -29.14
N PHE A 97 -2.40 -2.31 -28.94
CA PHE A 97 -3.40 -2.93 -29.80
C PHE A 97 -4.72 -2.14 -29.74
N ALA A 98 -5.20 -1.80 -28.55
CA ALA A 98 -6.38 -0.96 -28.38
C ALA A 98 -6.22 0.40 -29.08
N ARG A 99 -5.03 1.01 -28.97
CA ARG A 99 -4.69 2.29 -29.63
C ARG A 99 -4.73 2.18 -31.16
N ARG A 100 -4.11 1.15 -31.74
CA ARG A 100 -3.99 1.00 -33.20
C ARG A 100 -5.33 0.73 -33.89
N ASN A 101 -6.23 0.03 -33.21
CA ASN A 101 -7.49 -0.41 -33.78
C ASN A 101 -8.67 0.53 -33.43
N ASN A 102 -8.41 1.68 -32.79
CA ASN A 102 -9.44 2.62 -32.33
C ASN A 102 -10.61 1.91 -31.62
N LEU A 103 -10.32 0.86 -30.86
CA LEU A 103 -11.35 0.05 -30.21
C LEU A 103 -11.98 0.91 -29.12
N SER A 104 -13.12 1.56 -29.46
CA SER A 104 -14.01 2.21 -28.51
C SER A 104 -14.72 1.18 -27.61
N VAL A 105 -14.69 -0.09 -28.01
CA VAL A 105 -15.45 -1.19 -27.43
C VAL A 105 -14.49 -2.30 -27.01
N SER A 106 -14.37 -2.53 -25.70
CA SER A 106 -14.20 -3.84 -25.01
C SER A 106 -13.51 -3.74 -23.64
N ALA A 107 -12.83 -2.63 -23.32
CA ALA A 107 -12.40 -2.33 -21.96
C ALA A 107 -12.74 -0.86 -21.69
N SER A 108 -13.70 -0.62 -20.81
CA SER A 108 -13.96 0.75 -20.35
C SER A 108 -12.66 1.35 -19.77
N PRO A 109 -12.47 2.68 -19.77
CA PRO A 109 -11.33 3.30 -19.08
C PRO A 109 -11.18 2.80 -17.63
N GLN A 110 -12.30 2.41 -17.03
CA GLN A 110 -12.39 1.75 -15.74
C GLN A 110 -11.73 0.35 -15.71
N ASP A 111 -12.04 -0.54 -16.66
CA ASP A 111 -11.46 -1.89 -16.72
C ASP A 111 -9.94 -1.85 -16.93
N ILE A 112 -9.49 -0.92 -17.78
CA ILE A 112 -8.06 -0.65 -17.94
C ILE A 112 -7.49 -0.15 -16.62
N GLY A 113 -8.13 0.82 -15.96
CA GLY A 113 -7.72 1.31 -14.65
C GLY A 113 -7.59 0.21 -13.58
N VAL A 114 -8.57 -0.71 -13.50
CA VAL A 114 -8.53 -1.85 -12.57
C VAL A 114 -7.41 -2.82 -12.92
N LEU A 115 -7.27 -3.21 -14.18
CA LEU A 115 -6.19 -4.10 -14.62
C LEU A 115 -4.83 -3.51 -14.26
N THR A 116 -4.68 -2.22 -14.53
CA THR A 116 -3.47 -1.45 -14.26
C THR A 116 -3.16 -1.41 -12.77
N ARG A 117 -4.15 -1.08 -11.93
CA ARG A 117 -4.01 -1.07 -10.47
C ARG A 117 -3.73 -2.48 -9.91
N LYS A 118 -4.30 -3.54 -10.48
CA LYS A 118 -3.96 -4.92 -10.08
C LYS A 118 -2.49 -5.23 -10.31
N LEU A 119 -1.94 -4.84 -11.47
CA LEU A 119 -0.54 -5.05 -11.78
C LEU A 119 0.35 -4.22 -10.85
N TYR A 120 0.10 -2.92 -10.70
CA TYR A 120 0.98 -2.07 -9.89
C TYR A 120 0.83 -2.31 -8.39
N ALA A 121 -0.39 -2.51 -7.86
CA ALA A 121 -0.57 -2.87 -6.46
C ALA A 121 0.20 -4.15 -6.10
N ALA A 122 0.22 -5.13 -7.00
CA ALA A 122 0.95 -6.38 -6.78
C ALA A 122 2.47 -6.25 -6.96
N PHE A 123 2.95 -5.49 -7.95
CA PHE A 123 4.33 -5.60 -8.43
C PHE A 123 5.17 -4.33 -8.35
N GLU A 124 4.56 -3.15 -8.21
CA GLU A 124 5.30 -1.89 -8.16
C GLU A 124 6.15 -1.80 -6.88
N ALA A 125 7.43 -1.48 -7.05
CA ALA A 125 8.34 -1.19 -5.96
C ALA A 125 8.30 0.32 -5.63
N LEU A 126 7.74 0.64 -4.46
CA LEU A 126 7.66 2.00 -3.93
C LEU A 126 8.44 2.15 -2.62
N PRO A 127 8.92 3.36 -2.29
CA PRO A 127 9.45 3.64 -0.97
C PRO A 127 8.43 3.29 0.11
N GLY A 128 8.89 2.61 1.15
CA GLY A 128 8.01 2.11 2.22
C GLY A 128 7.07 0.95 1.84
N LYS A 129 6.83 0.65 0.55
CA LYS A 129 6.05 -0.55 0.16
C LYS A 129 6.85 -1.82 0.43
N VAL A 130 6.15 -2.85 0.89
CA VAL A 130 6.67 -4.21 0.99
C VAL A 130 6.34 -4.93 -0.32
N THR A 131 7.37 -5.23 -1.11
CA THR A 131 7.21 -5.97 -2.37
C THR A 131 6.96 -7.45 -2.08
N LEU A 132 5.86 -7.98 -2.62
CA LEU A 132 5.48 -9.39 -2.50
C LEU A 132 6.07 -10.18 -3.67
N VAL A 133 7.12 -10.96 -3.40
CA VAL A 133 7.85 -11.73 -4.40
C VAL A 133 7.21 -13.09 -4.70
N ASN A 134 6.32 -13.59 -3.84
CA ASN A 134 5.71 -14.91 -3.99
C ASN A 134 4.19 -14.87 -4.13
N PRO A 135 3.66 -14.45 -5.30
CA PRO A 135 2.23 -14.51 -5.61
C PRO A 135 1.81 -15.95 -5.95
N GLN A 136 2.19 -16.93 -5.12
CA GLN A 136 1.96 -18.38 -5.31
C GLN A 136 2.92 -19.08 -6.30
N ILE A 137 4.14 -18.57 -6.45
CA ILE A 137 5.19 -19.21 -7.27
C ILE A 137 5.71 -20.46 -6.58
N SER A 138 6.13 -20.38 -5.31
CA SER A 138 6.55 -21.53 -4.50
C SER A 138 5.57 -21.77 -3.35
N PRO A 139 5.26 -23.03 -2.99
CA PRO A 139 4.40 -23.33 -1.84
C PRO A 139 5.05 -22.99 -0.49
N ASP A 140 6.39 -23.04 -0.41
CA ASP A 140 7.13 -22.80 0.83
C ASP A 140 8.38 -21.95 0.57
N LEU A 141 8.44 -20.80 1.24
CA LEU A 141 9.59 -19.89 1.25
C LEU A 141 10.26 -19.78 2.61
N SER A 142 9.87 -20.62 3.57
CA SER A 142 10.44 -20.58 4.90
C SER A 142 11.95 -20.76 4.86
N GLU A 143 12.67 -19.94 5.62
CA GLU A 143 14.10 -20.04 5.78
C GLU A 143 14.41 -20.55 7.19
N ASN A 144 15.44 -21.39 7.32
CA ASN A 144 15.82 -21.97 8.62
C ASN A 144 16.41 -20.91 9.55
N ASP A 145 17.22 -20.01 8.99
CA ASP A 145 17.92 -18.95 9.71
C ASP A 145 17.72 -17.62 8.97
N LEU A 146 17.32 -16.58 9.71
CA LEU A 146 17.29 -15.20 9.22
C LEU A 146 18.16 -14.33 10.12
N THR A 147 19.14 -13.66 9.52
CA THR A 147 20.09 -12.79 10.23
C THR A 147 19.90 -11.34 9.82
N PHE A 148 19.60 -10.48 10.80
CA PHE A 148 19.45 -9.04 10.65
C PHE A 148 20.72 -8.33 11.12
N ILE A 149 21.36 -7.57 10.25
CA ILE A 149 22.62 -6.87 10.56
C ILE A 149 22.44 -5.38 10.35
N HIS A 150 22.70 -4.58 11.38
CA HIS A 150 22.74 -3.12 11.25
C HIS A 150 24.17 -2.63 10.99
N VAL A 151 24.33 -1.84 9.94
CA VAL A 151 25.57 -1.17 9.58
C VAL A 151 25.49 0.31 10.00
N PRO A 152 26.34 0.77 10.94
CA PRO A 152 26.35 2.17 11.38
C PRO A 152 26.99 3.11 10.35
N VAL A 153 26.84 4.41 10.59
CA VAL A 153 27.48 5.49 9.81
C VAL A 153 29.01 5.34 9.83
N GLY A 154 29.66 5.67 8.71
CA GLY A 154 31.12 5.67 8.58
C GLY A 154 31.75 4.30 8.28
N ARG A 155 30.95 3.32 7.84
CA ARG A 155 31.44 2.02 7.34
C ARG A 155 31.41 1.99 5.80
N ALA A 156 32.07 0.98 5.21
CA ALA A 156 32.12 0.80 3.76
C ALA A 156 30.74 0.51 3.14
N ASN A 157 29.91 -0.27 3.85
CA ASN A 157 28.54 -0.56 3.45
C ASN A 157 27.60 0.60 3.81
N ARG A 158 26.53 0.75 3.02
CA ARG A 158 25.49 1.76 3.26
C ARG A 158 24.89 1.59 4.65
N THR A 159 24.60 2.71 5.31
CA THR A 159 24.06 2.72 6.67
C THR A 159 22.64 2.15 6.71
N GLY A 160 22.32 1.32 7.70
CA GLY A 160 20.99 0.72 7.86
C GLY A 160 21.04 -0.79 8.04
N TRP A 161 19.91 -1.43 7.82
CA TRP A 161 19.68 -2.85 8.08
C TRP A 161 19.78 -3.71 6.82
N TYR A 162 20.34 -4.90 7.00
CA TYR A 162 20.52 -5.92 5.97
C TYR A 162 19.95 -7.26 6.48
N LEU A 163 19.21 -7.96 5.61
CA LEU A 163 18.64 -9.27 5.89
C LEU A 163 19.39 -10.36 5.10
N TYR A 164 19.77 -11.44 5.76
CA TYR A 164 20.38 -12.64 5.17
C TYR A 164 19.59 -13.89 5.56
N ASN A 165 19.51 -14.88 4.67
CA ASN A 165 18.96 -16.22 4.96
C ASN A 165 20.01 -17.23 5.45
N GLN A 166 21.03 -16.74 6.16
CA GLN A 166 22.14 -17.54 6.65
C GLN A 166 22.25 -17.40 8.16
N ALA A 167 22.78 -18.43 8.81
CA ALA A 167 23.22 -18.35 10.21
C ALA A 167 24.34 -17.30 10.37
N PRO A 168 24.56 -16.75 11.58
CA PRO A 168 25.43 -15.60 11.83
C PRO A 168 26.94 -15.93 11.83
N ALA A 169 27.40 -16.87 10.99
CA ALA A 169 28.81 -17.18 10.81
C ALA A 169 29.47 -16.16 9.86
N MET A 170 30.72 -15.79 10.12
CA MET A 170 31.43 -14.80 9.28
C MET A 170 31.58 -15.29 7.84
N ASP A 171 31.93 -16.58 7.67
CA ASP A 171 32.15 -17.18 6.35
C ASP A 171 30.85 -17.27 5.54
N SER A 172 29.69 -17.43 6.19
CA SER A 172 28.39 -17.47 5.51
C SER A 172 27.89 -16.09 5.11
N ILE A 173 28.23 -15.02 5.82
CA ILE A 173 27.72 -13.67 5.52
C ILE A 173 28.58 -12.94 4.49
N VAL A 174 29.92 -13.03 4.58
CA VAL A 174 30.83 -12.22 3.75
C VAL A 174 30.74 -12.57 2.26
N SER A 175 30.45 -13.83 1.92
CA SER A 175 30.37 -14.29 0.52
C SER A 175 28.98 -14.19 -0.10
N HIS A 176 27.95 -13.80 0.65
CA HIS A 176 26.56 -13.83 0.18
C HIS A 176 25.99 -12.42 0.02
N GLN A 177 25.14 -12.26 -1.00
CA GLN A 177 24.37 -11.04 -1.17
C GLN A 177 23.24 -10.98 -0.13
N PRO A 178 22.96 -9.80 0.47
CA PRO A 178 21.80 -9.66 1.33
C PRO A 178 20.52 -9.90 0.52
N LEU A 179 19.53 -10.54 1.15
CA LEU A 179 18.21 -10.72 0.57
C LEU A 179 17.54 -9.37 0.32
N GLU A 180 17.59 -8.48 1.30
CA GLU A 180 16.94 -7.17 1.27
C GLU A 180 17.72 -6.18 2.15
N TYR A 181 17.68 -4.90 1.77
CA TYR A 181 18.25 -3.79 2.52
C TYR A 181 17.20 -2.71 2.81
N ASN A 182 17.21 -2.17 4.03
CA ASN A 182 16.42 -0.99 4.35
C ASN A 182 17.05 -0.12 5.42
N ARG A 183 16.61 1.14 5.56
CA ARG A 183 17.14 2.05 6.58
C ARG A 183 16.66 1.70 7.99
N TYR A 184 15.50 1.07 8.13
CA TYR A 184 14.87 0.71 9.40
C TYR A 184 14.42 -0.75 9.40
N LEU A 185 14.40 -1.36 10.58
CA LEU A 185 14.21 -2.79 10.84
C LEU A 185 12.78 -3.24 10.52
N ASN A 186 11.77 -2.43 10.87
CA ASN A 186 10.36 -2.80 10.71
C ASN A 186 10.03 -3.23 9.25
N LYS A 187 10.59 -2.53 8.24
CA LYS A 187 10.36 -2.91 6.84
C LYS A 187 10.95 -4.27 6.49
N LEU A 188 12.12 -4.64 7.02
CA LEU A 188 12.72 -5.95 6.75
C LEU A 188 11.94 -7.08 7.42
N VAL A 189 11.45 -6.86 8.65
CA VAL A 189 10.60 -7.83 9.35
C VAL A 189 9.27 -8.00 8.61
N ALA A 190 8.62 -6.91 8.22
CA ALA A 190 7.40 -6.94 7.42
C ALA A 190 7.65 -7.67 6.08
N TRP A 191 8.75 -7.37 5.39
CA TRP A 191 9.10 -8.02 4.13
C TRP A 191 9.32 -9.52 4.26
N ALA A 192 10.06 -9.96 5.29
CA ALA A 192 10.28 -11.38 5.56
C ALA A 192 8.97 -12.09 5.93
N TYR A 193 8.10 -11.44 6.71
CA TYR A 193 6.82 -11.99 7.14
C TYR A 193 5.87 -12.16 5.95
N PHE A 194 5.59 -11.08 5.21
CA PHE A 194 4.59 -11.12 4.13
C PHE A 194 5.02 -11.96 2.92
N ASN A 195 6.32 -12.24 2.77
CA ASN A 195 6.82 -13.18 1.77
C ASN A 195 6.89 -14.63 2.27
N GLY A 196 6.57 -14.89 3.55
CA GLY A 196 6.52 -16.23 4.12
C GLY A 196 7.88 -16.84 4.46
N LEU A 197 8.92 -16.01 4.63
CA LEU A 197 10.24 -16.48 5.07
C LEU A 197 10.26 -16.79 6.57
N LEU A 198 9.45 -16.07 7.34
CA LEU A 198 9.31 -16.23 8.79
C LEU A 198 8.26 -17.30 9.12
N THR A 199 8.68 -18.37 9.78
CA THR A 199 7.82 -19.37 10.40
C THR A 199 8.17 -19.55 11.87
N PRO A 200 7.34 -20.23 12.69
CA PRO A 200 7.70 -20.55 14.08
C PRO A 200 8.99 -21.38 14.23
N GLN A 201 9.45 -22.03 13.15
CA GLN A 201 10.69 -22.83 13.12
C GLN A 201 11.91 -22.00 12.70
N THR A 202 11.72 -20.81 12.14
CA THR A 202 12.80 -19.93 11.70
C THR A 202 13.57 -19.39 12.90
N ARG A 203 14.90 -19.54 12.87
CA ARG A 203 15.81 -19.01 13.88
C ARG A 203 16.19 -17.58 13.53
N LEU A 204 15.97 -16.68 14.48
CA LEU A 204 16.24 -15.25 14.31
C LEU A 204 17.55 -14.87 14.96
N HIS A 205 18.40 -14.20 14.19
CA HIS A 205 19.68 -13.66 14.64
C HIS A 205 19.71 -12.17 14.38
N ILE A 206 20.29 -11.40 15.30
CA ILE A 206 20.42 -9.95 15.15
C ILE A 206 21.80 -9.48 15.58
N LYS A 207 22.40 -8.60 14.78
CA LYS A 207 23.67 -7.94 15.08
C LYS A 207 23.52 -6.44 14.87
N SER A 208 23.22 -5.73 15.94
CA SER A 208 22.77 -4.33 15.88
C SER A 208 23.50 -3.37 16.84
N GLY A 209 24.48 -3.87 17.60
CA GLY A 209 25.02 -3.14 18.73
C GLY A 209 23.97 -3.00 19.83
N ASN A 210 23.57 -1.75 20.15
CA ASN A 210 22.61 -1.45 21.22
C ASN A 210 21.21 -1.06 20.71
N LEU A 211 20.97 -1.06 19.39
CA LEU A 211 19.71 -0.55 18.82
C LEU A 211 18.51 -1.49 19.07
N CYS A 212 18.69 -2.80 18.86
CA CYS A 212 17.62 -3.79 19.01
C CYS A 212 18.21 -5.16 19.35
N ASP A 213 17.69 -5.84 20.37
CA ASP A 213 18.14 -7.16 20.77
C ASP A 213 17.26 -8.29 20.18
N THR A 214 17.69 -9.53 20.37
CA THR A 214 16.97 -10.71 19.84
C THR A 214 15.58 -10.83 20.43
N ALA A 215 15.37 -10.43 21.69
CA ALA A 215 14.08 -10.51 22.37
C ALA A 215 13.08 -9.52 21.76
N LYS A 216 13.49 -8.25 21.55
CA LYS A 216 12.68 -7.24 20.84
C LYS A 216 12.35 -7.67 19.42
N LEU A 217 13.31 -8.26 18.69
CA LEU A 217 13.06 -8.77 17.34
C LEU A 217 12.02 -9.90 17.34
N GLN A 218 12.15 -10.88 18.24
CA GLN A 218 11.19 -11.98 18.37
C GLN A 218 9.80 -11.46 18.75
N GLU A 219 9.73 -10.49 19.66
CA GLU A 219 8.48 -9.84 20.05
C GLU A 219 7.84 -9.12 18.86
N LEU A 220 8.61 -8.34 18.08
CA LEU A 220 8.12 -7.69 16.87
C LEU A 220 7.58 -8.68 15.84
N VAL A 221 8.27 -9.80 15.61
CA VAL A 221 7.79 -10.85 14.70
C VAL A 221 6.47 -11.45 15.21
N ALA A 222 6.38 -11.71 16.52
CA ALA A 222 5.15 -12.22 17.12
C ALA A 222 3.99 -11.24 16.96
N ASP A 223 4.20 -9.95 17.28
CA ASP A 223 3.20 -8.89 17.17
C ASP A 223 2.70 -8.70 15.73
N VAL A 224 3.62 -8.62 14.76
CA VAL A 224 3.27 -8.51 13.34
C VAL A 224 2.48 -9.74 12.87
N SER A 225 2.91 -10.94 13.27
CA SER A 225 2.26 -12.19 12.85
C SER A 225 0.86 -12.38 13.43
N HIS A 226 0.60 -11.88 14.65
CA HIS A 226 -0.71 -11.93 15.28
C HIS A 226 -1.67 -10.87 14.72
N HIS A 227 -1.16 -9.66 14.44
CA HIS A 227 -2.01 -8.56 13.99
C HIS A 227 -2.37 -8.64 12.50
N PHE A 228 -1.43 -9.07 11.65
CA PHE A 228 -1.63 -9.08 10.20
C PHE A 228 -1.79 -10.49 9.65
N PRO A 229 -2.93 -10.86 9.04
CA PRO A 229 -3.04 -12.14 8.38
C PRO A 229 -2.13 -12.21 7.14
N LEU A 230 -1.39 -13.31 6.99
CA LEU A 230 -0.48 -13.49 5.86
C LEU A 230 -1.21 -13.53 4.50
N ARG A 231 -2.39 -14.18 4.46
CA ARG A 231 -3.20 -14.33 3.24
C ARG A 231 -4.55 -13.64 3.41
N LEU A 232 -4.93 -12.83 2.43
CA LEU A 232 -6.26 -12.24 2.32
C LEU A 232 -6.88 -12.54 0.95
N PRO A 233 -8.22 -12.48 0.83
CA PRO A 233 -8.88 -12.47 -0.47
C PRO A 233 -8.35 -11.35 -1.36
N ALA A 234 -8.36 -11.57 -2.67
CA ALA A 234 -7.97 -10.54 -3.63
C ALA A 234 -8.90 -9.31 -3.50
N PRO A 235 -8.39 -8.08 -3.69
CA PRO A 235 -9.20 -6.88 -3.63
C PRO A 235 -10.36 -6.93 -4.64
N THR A 236 -11.54 -6.48 -4.22
CA THR A 236 -12.69 -6.39 -5.12
C THR A 236 -12.45 -5.31 -6.18
N PRO A 237 -13.05 -5.42 -7.40
CA PRO A 237 -12.98 -4.35 -8.39
C PRO A 237 -13.45 -3.00 -7.81
N LYS A 238 -14.49 -3.01 -6.98
CA LYS A 238 -14.99 -1.81 -6.27
C LYS A 238 -13.91 -1.17 -5.40
N ALA A 239 -13.17 -1.94 -4.61
CA ALA A 239 -12.08 -1.42 -3.78
C ALA A 239 -10.95 -0.80 -4.63
N LEU A 240 -10.64 -1.41 -5.77
CA LEU A 240 -9.65 -0.88 -6.72
C LEU A 240 -10.13 0.37 -7.45
N TYR A 241 -11.43 0.65 -7.48
CA TYR A 241 -12.00 1.90 -8.00
C TYR A 241 -11.96 3.04 -6.99
N SER A 242 -12.17 2.72 -5.71
CA SER A 242 -12.19 3.70 -4.63
C SER A 242 -10.78 4.17 -4.25
N PRO A 243 -10.67 5.29 -3.52
CA PRO A 243 -9.42 5.66 -2.86
C PRO A 243 -8.87 4.53 -1.99
N CYS A 244 -7.56 4.52 -1.86
CA CYS A 244 -6.85 3.57 -1.02
C CYS A 244 -7.10 3.91 0.45
N GLU A 245 -7.84 3.05 1.16
CA GLU A 245 -8.17 3.24 2.58
C GLU A 245 -7.31 2.31 3.45
N ILE A 246 -6.88 2.79 4.62
CA ILE A 246 -6.14 1.99 5.60
C ILE A 246 -7.11 1.02 6.30
N ARG A 247 -6.79 -0.28 6.30
CA ARG A 247 -7.62 -1.35 6.88
C ARG A 247 -7.06 -1.89 8.19
N HIS A 248 -5.77 -2.20 8.21
CA HIS A 248 -5.05 -2.64 9.40
C HIS A 248 -3.87 -1.72 9.64
N LEU A 249 -3.71 -1.23 10.86
CA LEU A 249 -2.65 -0.30 11.25
C LEU A 249 -1.97 -0.78 12.53
N ALA A 250 -0.65 -0.97 12.45
CA ALA A 250 0.22 -1.17 13.59
C ALA A 250 1.15 0.05 13.75
N ILE A 251 1.21 0.57 14.97
CA ILE A 251 2.07 1.68 15.38
C ILE A 251 3.11 1.11 16.34
N ILE A 252 4.35 1.07 15.90
CA ILE A 252 5.47 0.45 16.59
C ILE A 252 6.31 1.55 17.22
N VAL A 253 6.29 1.63 18.54
CA VAL A 253 6.87 2.73 19.32
C VAL A 253 8.18 2.28 19.97
N ASN A 254 9.23 3.10 19.82
CA ASN A 254 10.54 2.92 20.46
C ASN A 254 11.24 1.59 20.17
N LEU A 255 11.07 1.05 18.96
CA LEU A 255 11.76 -0.17 18.53
C LEU A 255 13.28 0.05 18.47
N GLU A 256 13.72 1.05 17.70
CA GLU A 256 15.14 1.32 17.46
C GLU A 256 15.70 2.45 18.34
N ASN A 257 14.87 3.40 18.77
CA ASN A 257 15.26 4.49 19.66
C ASN A 257 14.32 4.58 20.86
N ASP A 258 14.83 4.18 22.03
CA ASP A 258 14.10 4.18 23.29
C ASP A 258 14.72 5.17 24.28
N PRO A 259 14.12 6.37 24.44
CA PRO A 259 14.59 7.36 25.42
C PRO A 259 14.55 6.85 26.87
N THR A 260 13.68 5.88 27.17
CA THR A 260 13.51 5.37 28.54
C THR A 260 14.69 4.53 28.99
N ALA A 261 15.52 4.03 28.07
CA ALA A 261 16.74 3.28 28.40
C ALA A 261 17.74 4.10 29.24
N ALA A 262 17.68 5.44 29.17
CA ALA A 262 18.50 6.33 30.00
C ALA A 262 18.15 6.30 31.50
N PHE A 263 16.97 5.78 31.87
CA PHE A 263 16.56 5.64 33.27
C PHE A 263 17.26 4.48 33.98
N ARG A 264 17.97 3.63 33.23
CA ARG A 264 18.76 2.55 33.80
C ARG A 264 19.77 3.13 34.78
N ASN A 265 19.65 2.74 36.06
CA ASN A 265 20.47 3.17 37.19
C ASN A 265 20.19 4.58 37.74
N GLN A 266 19.08 5.22 37.38
CA GLN A 266 18.64 6.48 38.00
C GLN A 266 17.44 6.24 38.92
N VAL A 267 17.46 6.80 40.14
CA VAL A 267 16.27 6.88 40.99
C VAL A 267 15.38 7.99 40.44
N VAL A 268 14.53 7.64 39.47
CA VAL A 268 13.55 8.57 38.92
C VAL A 268 12.34 8.61 39.86
N HIS A 269 12.16 9.71 40.59
CA HIS A 269 10.95 9.93 41.37
C HIS A 269 9.78 10.26 40.44
N PHE A 270 8.87 9.30 40.26
CA PHE A 270 7.67 9.48 39.45
C PHE A 270 6.59 10.20 40.24
N ASP A 271 6.26 11.44 39.85
CA ASP A 271 4.97 12.04 40.24
C ASP A 271 3.88 11.52 39.31
N PHE A 272 3.17 10.48 39.75
CA PHE A 272 2.09 9.84 39.00
C PHE A 272 0.97 10.79 38.56
N ARG A 273 0.82 11.96 39.21
CA ARG A 273 -0.19 12.96 38.83
C ARG A 273 0.26 13.92 37.73
N LYS A 274 1.55 13.96 37.39
CA LYS A 274 2.14 14.84 36.36
C LYS A 274 2.86 14.07 35.24
N LEU A 275 2.57 12.77 35.11
CA LEU A 275 3.22 11.88 34.15
C LEU A 275 2.64 12.08 32.74
N ASP A 276 3.24 13.02 32.00
CA ASP A 276 3.06 13.21 30.57
C ASP A 276 4.21 12.53 29.81
N VAL A 277 3.90 11.50 29.02
CA VAL A 277 4.90 10.75 28.24
C VAL A 277 5.45 11.54 27.06
N PHE A 278 4.72 12.57 26.60
CA PHE A 278 5.14 13.42 25.49
C PHE A 278 6.00 14.60 25.97
N SER A 279 5.89 14.98 27.24
CA SER A 279 6.66 16.08 27.87
C SER A 279 7.05 15.71 29.31
N PHE A 280 7.96 14.75 29.45
CA PHE A 280 8.29 14.10 30.71
C PHE A 280 9.32 14.86 31.54
N GLY A 281 9.06 14.96 32.85
CA GLY A 281 10.00 15.50 33.84
C GLY A 281 10.27 17.00 33.70
N GLN A 282 11.25 17.50 34.46
CA GLN A 282 11.63 18.92 34.43
C GLN A 282 12.23 19.34 33.09
N GLN A 283 12.93 18.42 32.42
CA GLN A 283 13.51 18.65 31.10
C GLN A 283 12.46 18.60 29.96
N GLN A 284 11.21 18.25 30.28
CA GLN A 284 10.09 18.17 29.34
C GLN A 284 10.42 17.28 28.12
N GLN A 285 11.15 16.18 28.30
CA GLN A 285 11.58 15.32 27.20
C GLN A 285 10.45 14.43 26.68
N CYS A 286 10.38 14.21 25.37
CA CYS A 286 9.48 13.21 24.81
C CYS A 286 10.03 11.81 25.05
N LEU A 287 9.24 10.93 25.68
CA LEU A 287 9.63 9.52 25.88
C LEU A 287 9.41 8.66 24.65
N VAL A 288 8.98 9.24 23.53
CA VAL A 288 8.82 8.57 22.24
C VAL A 288 9.96 9.02 21.33
N GLY A 289 10.96 8.14 21.15
CA GLY A 289 12.15 8.40 20.37
C GLY A 289 12.05 7.97 18.91
N SER A 290 11.22 6.96 18.62
CA SER A 290 10.92 6.52 17.25
C SER A 290 9.51 5.96 17.12
N ILE A 291 8.89 6.15 15.96
CA ILE A 291 7.65 5.50 15.56
C ILE A 291 7.84 4.87 14.19
N ASP A 292 7.56 3.57 14.09
CA ASP A 292 7.35 2.90 12.82
C ASP A 292 5.86 2.68 12.58
N LEU A 293 5.39 2.96 11.37
CA LEU A 293 4.05 2.60 10.94
C LEU A 293 4.15 1.38 10.03
N LEU A 294 3.31 0.37 10.28
CA LEU A 294 3.06 -0.74 9.37
C LEU A 294 1.56 -0.80 9.12
N TYR A 295 1.13 -0.72 7.86
CA TYR A 295 -0.28 -0.80 7.56
C TYR A 295 -0.57 -1.57 6.27
N ARG A 296 -1.77 -2.13 6.20
CA ARG A 296 -2.34 -2.73 5.00
C ARG A 296 -3.57 -1.94 4.55
N ASN A 297 -3.67 -1.67 3.25
CA ASN A 297 -4.78 -0.90 2.68
C ASN A 297 -5.84 -1.78 1.97
N SER A 298 -6.90 -1.13 1.48
CA SER A 298 -8.00 -1.76 0.72
C SER A 298 -7.58 -2.40 -0.61
N TRP A 299 -6.37 -2.11 -1.10
CA TRP A 299 -5.76 -2.74 -2.28
C TRP A 299 -4.85 -3.92 -1.92
N ASN A 300 -4.83 -4.33 -0.64
CA ASN A 300 -3.92 -5.31 -0.06
C ASN A 300 -2.43 -4.93 -0.15
N GLU A 301 -2.10 -3.68 -0.43
CA GLU A 301 -0.70 -3.25 -0.33
C GLU A 301 -0.30 -3.11 1.12
N VAL A 302 0.93 -3.53 1.41
CA VAL A 302 1.56 -3.35 2.71
C VAL A 302 2.56 -2.21 2.61
N ARG A 303 2.46 -1.27 3.55
CA ARG A 303 3.25 -0.05 3.60
C ARG A 303 3.90 0.09 4.98
N THR A 304 5.11 0.62 4.97
CA THR A 304 5.95 0.85 6.14
C THR A 304 6.56 2.23 6.08
N LEU A 305 6.64 2.89 7.23
CA LEU A 305 7.20 4.24 7.39
C LEU A 305 7.97 4.27 8.72
N HIS A 306 8.99 5.11 8.80
CA HIS A 306 9.81 5.30 9.99
C HIS A 306 9.97 6.78 10.29
N PHE A 307 9.76 7.15 11.54
CA PHE A 307 9.91 8.49 12.08
C PHE A 307 10.78 8.44 13.33
N SER A 308 11.69 9.39 13.48
CA SER A 308 12.63 9.43 14.60
C SER A 308 12.81 10.86 15.10
N GLY A 309 13.06 11.02 16.40
CA GLY A 309 13.27 12.32 17.02
C GLY A 309 12.02 12.88 17.69
N GLU A 310 12.13 14.11 18.19
CA GLU A 310 11.13 14.72 19.08
C GLU A 310 9.75 14.92 18.42
N GLN A 311 9.72 15.15 17.10
CA GLN A 311 8.48 15.36 16.34
C GLN A 311 7.89 14.08 15.74
N SER A 312 8.49 12.91 16.00
CA SER A 312 8.08 11.62 15.41
C SER A 312 6.59 11.30 15.58
N VAL A 313 6.03 11.61 16.76
CA VAL A 313 4.60 11.46 17.07
C VAL A 313 3.74 12.30 16.12
N LEU A 314 4.10 13.56 15.91
CA LEU A 314 3.33 14.51 15.11
C LEU A 314 3.44 14.18 13.61
N GLU A 315 4.64 13.84 13.14
CA GLU A 315 4.88 13.44 11.76
C GLU A 315 4.14 12.15 11.40
N ALA A 316 4.16 11.16 12.29
CA ALA A 316 3.43 9.91 12.11
C ALA A 316 1.91 10.13 12.06
N LEU A 317 1.36 10.94 12.98
CA LEU A 317 -0.06 11.31 12.98
C LEU A 317 -0.46 12.06 11.71
N LYS A 318 0.29 13.10 11.34
CA LYS A 318 0.04 13.84 10.09
C LYS A 318 -0.01 12.90 8.89
N THR A 319 0.98 12.02 8.79
CA THR A 319 1.11 11.10 7.64
C THR A 319 -0.04 10.10 7.56
N ILE A 320 -0.50 9.56 8.68
CA ILE A 320 -1.59 8.57 8.67
C ILE A 320 -2.96 9.24 8.48
N LEU A 321 -3.17 10.41 9.08
CA LEU A 321 -4.44 11.14 8.99
C LEU A 321 -4.63 11.81 7.63
N GLY A 322 -3.55 12.24 6.97
CA GLY A 322 -3.60 12.74 5.58
C GLY A 322 -4.03 11.67 4.57
N LYS A 323 -3.79 10.39 4.90
CA LYS A 323 -4.23 9.23 4.10
C LYS A 323 -5.67 8.79 4.33
N MET A 324 -6.36 9.39 5.29
CA MET A 324 -7.77 9.12 5.58
C MET A 324 -8.60 10.27 5.02
N HIS A 325 -9.57 9.99 4.14
CA HIS A 325 -10.56 10.98 3.72
C HIS A 325 -11.74 11.03 4.72
N GLN A 326 -12.56 12.08 4.70
CA GLN A 326 -13.59 12.28 5.74
C GLN A 326 -14.64 11.17 5.77
N ASP A 327 -15.04 10.67 4.60
CA ASP A 327 -16.04 9.60 4.47
C ASP A 327 -15.41 8.19 4.44
N ALA A 328 -14.13 8.06 4.79
CA ALA A 328 -13.45 6.77 4.82
C ALA A 328 -14.02 5.90 5.95
N ALA A 329 -14.08 4.59 5.73
CA ALA A 329 -14.31 3.68 6.83
C ALA A 329 -13.16 3.78 7.84
N PRO A 330 -13.44 3.77 9.16
CA PRO A 330 -12.38 3.64 10.15
C PRO A 330 -11.61 2.34 9.91
N PRO A 331 -10.29 2.30 10.21
CA PRO A 331 -9.53 1.06 10.11
C PRO A 331 -10.19 -0.05 10.93
N GLU A 332 -10.21 -1.26 10.38
CA GLU A 332 -10.78 -2.45 11.03
C GLU A 332 -9.99 -2.82 12.29
N SER A 333 -8.69 -2.54 12.29
CA SER A 333 -7.82 -2.70 13.46
C SER A 333 -6.76 -1.60 13.54
N VAL A 334 -6.58 -1.05 14.74
CA VAL A 334 -5.50 -0.11 15.08
C VAL A 334 -4.84 -0.57 16.37
N GLU A 335 -3.59 -1.02 16.28
CA GLU A 335 -2.84 -1.55 17.42
C GLU A 335 -1.54 -0.77 17.64
N VAL A 336 -1.25 -0.46 18.91
CA VAL A 336 0.00 0.19 19.32
C VAL A 336 0.87 -0.81 20.07
N PHE A 337 2.04 -1.08 19.52
CA PHE A 337 3.10 -1.87 20.14
C PHE A 337 4.19 -0.95 20.67
N CYS A 338 4.67 -1.17 21.89
CA CYS A 338 5.69 -0.33 22.52
C CYS A 338 6.86 -1.18 22.97
N TYR A 339 8.08 -0.86 22.56
CA TYR A 339 9.30 -1.63 22.85
C TYR A 339 10.23 -0.89 23.83
N SER A 340 9.66 0.02 24.63
CA SER A 340 10.40 0.77 25.66
C SER A 340 10.78 -0.14 26.83
N GLN A 341 11.98 0.04 27.39
CA GLN A 341 12.47 -0.68 28.57
C GLN A 341 11.67 -0.32 29.83
N HIS A 342 11.26 0.94 29.95
CA HIS A 342 10.48 1.45 31.07
C HIS A 342 9.21 2.16 30.61
N LEU A 343 8.19 2.23 31.49
CA LEU A 343 6.91 2.91 31.23
C LEU A 343 6.14 2.40 29.99
N ARG A 344 6.47 1.19 29.51
CA ARG A 344 5.90 0.57 28.30
C ARG A 344 4.37 0.67 28.22
N GLY A 345 3.68 0.26 29.29
CA GLY A 345 2.22 0.27 29.36
C GLY A 345 1.63 1.68 29.26
N LEU A 346 2.21 2.66 29.96
CA LEU A 346 1.74 4.04 29.93
C LEU A 346 1.94 4.67 28.55
N ILE A 347 3.12 4.51 27.95
CA ILE A 347 3.44 5.03 26.61
C ILE A 347 2.46 4.45 25.59
N ARG A 348 2.24 3.13 25.61
CA ARG A 348 1.27 2.44 24.74
C ARG A 348 -0.12 3.04 24.88
N THR A 349 -0.65 3.13 26.10
CA THR A 349 -2.01 3.64 26.34
C THR A 349 -2.17 5.09 25.89
N ARG A 350 -1.17 5.94 26.12
CA ARG A 350 -1.23 7.36 25.73
C ARG A 350 -1.16 7.56 24.22
N ILE A 351 -0.32 6.81 23.51
CA ILE A 351 -0.28 6.83 22.05
C ILE A 351 -1.60 6.30 21.48
N GLN A 352 -2.11 5.18 22.00
CA GLN A 352 -3.38 4.61 21.55
C GLN A 352 -4.53 5.62 21.70
N GLN A 353 -4.63 6.26 22.87
CA GLN A 353 -5.65 7.27 23.12
C GLN A 353 -5.53 8.44 22.13
N LEU A 354 -4.33 8.99 21.94
CA LEU A 354 -4.09 10.11 21.03
C LEU A 354 -4.46 9.77 19.59
N VAL A 355 -4.08 8.57 19.12
CA VAL A 355 -4.37 8.09 17.76
C VAL A 355 -5.87 7.90 17.57
N SER A 356 -6.56 7.23 18.51
CA SER A 356 -8.00 7.03 18.46
C SER A 356 -8.77 8.36 18.38
N GLU A 357 -8.43 9.31 19.24
CA GLU A 357 -9.04 10.65 19.25
C GLU A 357 -8.80 11.39 17.92
N CYS A 358 -7.59 11.31 17.36
CA CYS A 358 -7.29 11.98 16.09
C CYS A 358 -8.01 11.33 14.89
N ILE A 359 -8.11 9.99 14.85
CA ILE A 359 -8.85 9.29 13.80
C ILE A 359 -10.34 9.65 13.89
N GLU A 360 -10.92 9.68 15.08
CA GLU A 360 -12.31 10.08 15.28
C GLU A 360 -12.57 11.53 14.82
N LEU A 361 -11.68 12.47 15.17
CA LEU A 361 -11.76 13.85 14.69
C LEU A 361 -11.66 13.94 13.16
N ARG A 362 -10.78 13.16 12.53
CA ARG A 362 -10.60 13.14 11.08
C ARG A 362 -11.83 12.60 10.34
N LEU A 363 -12.42 11.52 10.84
CA LEU A 363 -13.51 10.77 10.21
C LEU A 363 -14.91 11.25 10.62
N SER A 364 -15.02 12.10 11.64
CA SER A 364 -16.34 12.62 12.04
C SER A 364 -17.02 13.34 10.87
N SER A 365 -18.30 13.07 10.63
CA SER A 365 -19.05 13.59 9.48
C SER A 365 -19.87 14.84 9.82
N THR A 366 -19.82 15.32 11.07
CA THR A 366 -20.47 16.55 11.51
C THR A 366 -19.77 17.77 10.90
N ARG A 367 -20.20 18.14 9.69
CA ARG A 367 -19.76 19.31 8.92
C ARG A 367 -20.06 20.66 9.60
N LEU A 368 -20.73 20.63 10.75
CA LEU A 368 -21.27 21.80 11.46
C LEU A 368 -20.42 22.28 12.64
N GLU A 369 -19.32 21.60 12.98
CA GLU A 369 -18.41 22.06 14.04
C GLU A 369 -17.23 22.81 13.41
N PRO A 370 -17.23 24.16 13.42
CA PRO A 370 -16.10 24.93 12.93
C PRO A 370 -14.88 24.72 13.84
N GLY A 371 -13.77 24.27 13.25
CA GLY A 371 -12.46 24.20 13.91
C GLY A 371 -12.15 22.90 14.62
N ARG A 372 -12.17 21.78 13.88
CA ARG A 372 -11.63 20.51 14.38
C ARG A 372 -10.13 20.64 14.61
N PHE A 373 -9.77 20.66 15.87
CA PHE A 373 -8.44 20.98 16.32
C PHE A 373 -8.06 20.08 17.50
N LYS A 374 -6.81 19.64 17.53
CA LYS A 374 -6.24 18.93 18.67
C LYS A 374 -4.91 19.57 19.06
N ALA A 375 -4.85 20.12 20.28
CA ALA A 375 -3.59 20.52 20.88
C ALA A 375 -2.87 19.30 21.47
N VAL A 376 -1.59 19.15 21.16
CA VAL A 376 -0.71 18.11 21.71
C VAL A 376 0.57 18.78 22.18
N ARG A 377 0.99 18.50 23.42
CA ARG A 377 2.23 19.01 23.97
C ARG A 377 3.33 17.96 23.83
N VAL A 378 4.38 18.25 23.06
CA VAL A 378 5.48 17.33 22.79
C VAL A 378 6.80 18.06 23.04
N ALA A 379 7.70 17.42 23.78
CA ALA A 379 8.99 17.98 24.15
C ALA A 379 8.89 19.37 24.82
N GLY A 380 7.84 19.59 25.62
CA GLY A 380 7.57 20.87 26.28
C GLY A 380 6.91 21.94 25.39
N GLN A 381 6.85 21.72 24.07
CA GLN A 381 6.25 22.61 23.09
C GLN A 381 4.81 22.21 22.77
N THR A 382 3.93 23.19 22.56
CA THR A 382 2.53 22.93 22.20
C THR A 382 2.38 22.97 20.69
N TRP A 383 1.76 21.93 20.13
CA TRP A 383 1.49 21.77 18.71
C TRP A 383 -0.01 21.66 18.48
N GLY A 384 -0.48 22.24 17.38
CA GLY A 384 -1.84 22.13 16.90
C GLY A 384 -1.93 21.20 15.69
N LEU A 385 -2.74 20.16 15.79
CA LEU A 385 -3.22 19.41 14.64
C LEU A 385 -4.54 20.03 14.17
N PHE A 386 -4.56 20.52 12.94
CA PHE A 386 -5.72 21.12 12.31
C PHE A 386 -6.29 20.15 11.29
N PHE A 387 -7.54 19.75 11.50
CA PHE A 387 -8.25 18.85 10.61
C PHE A 387 -9.02 19.70 9.61
N GLU A 388 -8.31 20.09 8.55
CA GLU A 388 -8.87 20.88 7.47
C GLU A 388 -9.80 20.03 6.60
N ARG A 389 -10.48 20.70 5.66
CA ARG A 389 -11.43 20.06 4.74
C ARG A 389 -10.79 18.91 3.95
N LEU A 390 -9.61 19.14 3.36
CA LEU A 390 -8.91 18.19 2.48
C LEU A 390 -7.58 17.67 3.04
N SER A 391 -7.12 18.17 4.19
CA SER A 391 -5.76 17.86 4.69
C SER A 391 -5.69 17.86 6.22
N VAL A 392 -4.59 17.36 6.76
CA VAL A 392 -4.23 17.58 8.16
C VAL A 392 -2.92 18.35 8.22
N SER A 393 -2.97 19.55 8.81
CA SER A 393 -1.78 20.38 9.01
C SER A 393 -1.35 20.36 10.48
N VAL A 394 -0.04 20.50 10.69
CA VAL A 394 0.58 20.53 12.01
C VAL A 394 1.33 21.85 12.13
N GLN A 395 1.00 22.64 13.15
CA GLN A 395 1.65 23.93 13.39
C GLN A 395 2.05 24.06 14.86
N LYS A 396 3.19 24.68 15.11
CA LYS A 396 3.64 24.99 16.47
C LYS A 396 2.86 26.19 16.99
N LEU A 397 2.45 26.16 18.26
CA LEU A 397 1.71 27.24 18.91
C LEU A 397 2.65 27.90 19.92
N GLU A 398 3.26 29.03 19.55
CA GLU A 398 4.33 29.64 20.34
C GLU A 398 3.81 30.59 21.43
N ASN A 399 2.60 31.14 21.26
CA ASN A 399 2.00 32.07 22.21
C ASN A 399 0.46 31.95 22.29
N ALA A 400 -0.13 32.52 23.35
CA ALA A 400 -1.59 32.49 23.55
C ALA A 400 -2.35 33.18 22.40
N VAL A 401 -1.75 34.18 21.75
CA VAL A 401 -2.33 34.90 20.61
C VAL A 401 -2.40 34.01 19.37
N GLU A 402 -1.37 33.21 19.07
CA GLU A 402 -1.39 32.19 18.02
C GLU A 402 -2.33 31.04 18.36
N PHE A 403 -2.41 30.65 19.63
CA PHE A 403 -3.36 29.64 20.10
C PHE A 403 -4.82 30.11 19.88
N TYR A 404 -5.17 31.30 20.39
CA TYR A 404 -6.50 31.87 20.19
C TYR A 404 -6.74 32.27 18.74
N GLY A 405 -5.72 32.73 18.01
CA GLY A 405 -5.74 33.08 16.59
C GLY A 405 -5.98 31.88 15.68
N ALA A 406 -5.36 30.73 15.97
CA ALA A 406 -5.56 29.50 15.20
C ALA A 406 -6.95 28.87 15.46
N ILE A 407 -7.46 29.00 16.68
CA ILE A 407 -8.84 28.61 17.04
C ILE A 407 -9.86 29.60 16.45
N SER A 408 -9.59 30.91 16.51
CA SER A 408 -10.49 31.96 16.00
C SER A 408 -10.49 32.05 14.48
N ASN A 409 -9.36 31.85 13.80
CA ASN A 409 -9.29 31.77 12.34
C ASN A 409 -10.02 30.52 11.83
N ASN A 410 -9.97 29.40 12.57
CA ASN A 410 -10.81 28.24 12.29
C ASN A 410 -12.32 28.51 12.50
N LYS A 411 -12.69 29.34 13.48
CA LYS A 411 -14.07 29.82 13.64
C LYS A 411 -14.48 30.84 12.59
N LEU A 412 -13.56 31.68 12.11
CA LEU A 412 -13.78 32.69 11.07
C LEU A 412 -13.82 32.09 9.66
N HIS A 413 -13.17 30.95 9.39
CA HIS A 413 -13.43 30.20 8.16
C HIS A 413 -14.82 29.54 8.12
N GLY A 414 -15.53 29.48 9.26
CA GLY A 414 -16.95 29.13 9.35
C GLY A 414 -17.91 30.31 9.21
N LEU A 415 -17.41 31.54 9.16
CA LEU A 415 -18.17 32.77 8.90
C LEU A 415 -17.47 33.54 7.80
N SER A 416 -17.90 33.31 6.55
CA SER A 416 -17.42 34.01 5.36
C SER A 416 -17.37 35.53 5.56
N ILE A 417 -16.21 36.05 5.99
CA ILE A 417 -15.81 37.40 5.64
C ILE A 417 -15.34 37.28 4.20
N LYS A 418 -16.20 37.74 3.30
CA LYS A 418 -15.93 37.87 1.86
C LYS A 418 -14.68 38.75 1.69
N VAL A 419 -13.52 38.12 1.66
CA VAL A 419 -12.37 38.66 0.96
C VAL A 419 -12.45 38.01 -0.41
N GLU A 420 -12.89 38.80 -1.39
CA GLU A 420 -12.91 38.45 -2.80
C GLU A 420 -11.47 38.21 -3.28
N THR A 421 -10.98 37.00 -3.05
CA THR A 421 -9.86 36.41 -3.77
C THR A 421 -10.43 35.21 -4.49
N ASP A 422 -10.85 35.35 -5.76
CA ASP A 422 -11.30 34.29 -6.69
C ASP A 422 -11.34 32.88 -6.08
N GLN A 423 -12.28 32.66 -5.14
CA GLN A 423 -12.29 31.43 -4.36
C GLN A 423 -12.93 30.36 -5.23
N VAL A 424 -12.06 29.54 -5.80
CA VAL A 424 -12.38 28.31 -6.52
C VAL A 424 -13.42 27.50 -5.73
N HIS A 425 -14.68 27.49 -6.19
CA HIS A 425 -15.79 26.92 -5.44
C HIS A 425 -15.91 25.42 -5.69
N LEU A 426 -15.27 24.60 -4.84
CA LEU A 426 -15.30 23.14 -4.92
C LEU A 426 -16.57 22.54 -4.27
N PRO A 427 -17.36 21.70 -4.96
CA PRO A 427 -18.55 21.05 -4.39
C PRO A 427 -18.25 20.28 -3.09
N PRO A 428 -19.05 20.43 -2.00
CA PRO A 428 -18.82 19.78 -0.71
C PRO A 428 -18.83 18.24 -0.72
N VAL A 429 -19.29 17.64 -1.82
CA VAL A 429 -19.31 16.17 -1.98
C VAL A 429 -17.94 15.60 -2.34
N VAL A 430 -17.02 16.44 -2.82
CA VAL A 430 -15.64 16.05 -3.16
C VAL A 430 -14.83 15.65 -1.92
N ASP A 431 -15.13 16.27 -0.77
CA ASP A 431 -14.45 16.06 0.52
C ASP A 431 -14.47 14.60 0.97
N GLY A 432 -15.54 13.89 0.61
CA GLY A 432 -15.73 12.48 0.90
C GLY A 432 -14.79 11.55 0.15
N PHE A 433 -14.07 12.06 -0.86
CA PHE A 433 -13.22 11.26 -1.74
C PHE A 433 -11.78 11.78 -1.79
N ALA A 434 -11.55 13.04 -1.42
CA ALA A 434 -10.25 13.70 -1.41
C ALA A 434 -9.21 12.93 -0.58
N SER A 435 -8.17 12.40 -1.23
CA SER A 435 -7.16 11.56 -0.60
C SER A 435 -5.75 12.01 -0.99
N GLU A 436 -4.94 12.37 0.01
CA GLU A 436 -3.57 12.83 -0.24
C GLU A 436 -2.72 11.70 -0.84
N GLY A 437 -1.89 12.07 -1.81
CA GLY A 437 -0.99 11.18 -2.51
C GLY A 437 -1.54 10.58 -3.80
N ILE A 438 -2.70 11.02 -4.30
CA ILE A 438 -3.22 10.62 -5.62
C ILE A 438 -3.88 11.80 -6.34
N ILE A 439 -3.87 11.80 -7.67
CA ILE A 439 -4.57 12.81 -8.47
C ILE A 439 -6.02 12.38 -8.68
N GLN A 440 -6.99 13.28 -8.49
CA GLN A 440 -8.42 12.96 -8.58
C GLN A 440 -9.17 14.00 -9.41
N PHE A 441 -9.92 13.53 -10.40
CA PHE A 441 -10.75 14.33 -11.30
C PHE A 441 -12.23 14.12 -10.95
N PHE A 442 -12.97 15.21 -10.82
CA PHE A 442 -14.42 15.21 -10.59
C PHE A 442 -15.10 15.99 -11.71
N PHE A 443 -15.99 15.32 -12.43
CA PHE A 443 -16.78 15.92 -13.51
C PHE A 443 -18.18 16.28 -13.02
N GLU A 444 -18.64 17.48 -13.30
CA GLU A 444 -20.00 17.94 -12.98
C GLU A 444 -20.66 18.47 -14.24
N ASP A 445 -21.84 17.95 -14.57
CA ASP A 445 -22.58 18.40 -15.74
C ASP A 445 -23.24 19.76 -15.47
N THR A 446 -23.16 20.68 -16.44
CA THR A 446 -23.84 21.98 -16.33
C THR A 446 -25.32 21.84 -16.68
N SER A 447 -26.17 22.67 -16.06
CA SER A 447 -27.63 22.65 -16.24
C SER A 447 -28.11 22.87 -17.68
N ASP A 448 -27.23 23.42 -18.53
CA ASP A 448 -27.57 23.82 -19.90
C ASP A 448 -27.18 22.77 -20.94
N ASP A 449 -26.71 21.58 -20.52
CA ASP A 449 -26.34 20.41 -21.35
C ASP A 449 -25.28 20.69 -22.45
N LYS A 450 -24.63 21.86 -22.40
CA LYS A 450 -23.64 22.33 -23.38
C LYS A 450 -22.18 22.19 -22.94
N GLY A 451 -21.94 21.75 -21.70
CA GLY A 451 -20.59 21.58 -21.18
C GLY A 451 -20.56 20.97 -19.78
N PHE A 452 -19.37 20.81 -19.24
CA PHE A 452 -19.13 20.25 -17.91
C PHE A 452 -18.05 21.04 -17.17
N ASN A 453 -18.07 20.99 -15.84
CA ASN A 453 -17.00 21.48 -14.98
C ASN A 453 -16.07 20.33 -14.62
N ILE A 454 -14.78 20.65 -14.44
CA ILE A 454 -13.76 19.72 -13.97
C ILE A 454 -13.14 20.30 -12.71
N TYR A 455 -13.14 19.49 -11.65
CA TYR A 455 -12.39 19.77 -10.43
C TYR A 455 -11.26 18.75 -10.32
N ILE A 456 -10.02 19.22 -10.22
CA ILE A 456 -8.83 18.39 -10.10
C ILE A 456 -8.21 18.61 -8.74
N LEU A 457 -7.95 17.51 -8.02
CA LEU A 457 -7.11 17.48 -6.83
C LEU A 457 -5.75 16.88 -7.21
N ASP A 458 -4.66 17.58 -6.93
CA ASP A 458 -3.30 17.04 -7.10
C ASP A 458 -2.90 16.09 -5.94
N GLU A 459 -1.67 15.55 -5.95
CA GLU A 459 -1.23 14.65 -4.88
C GLU A 459 -1.14 15.30 -3.48
N SER A 460 -1.17 16.62 -3.39
CA SER A 460 -1.21 17.38 -2.14
C SER A 460 -2.61 17.92 -1.84
N ASN A 461 -3.64 17.45 -2.56
CA ASN A 461 -5.02 17.94 -2.52
C ASN A 461 -5.18 19.44 -2.84
N ARG A 462 -4.27 20.02 -3.63
CA ARG A 462 -4.47 21.37 -4.19
C ARG A 462 -5.50 21.30 -5.30
N VAL A 463 -6.34 22.33 -5.35
CA VAL A 463 -7.54 22.35 -6.20
C VAL A 463 -7.26 23.17 -7.47
N GLU A 464 -7.49 22.57 -8.63
CA GLU A 464 -7.59 23.26 -9.91
C GLU A 464 -9.01 23.08 -10.46
N VAL A 465 -9.60 24.15 -11.01
CA VAL A 465 -10.98 24.11 -11.53
C VAL A 465 -11.06 24.70 -12.92
N TYR A 466 -11.76 23.96 -13.78
CA TYR A 466 -12.06 24.34 -15.14
C TYR A 466 -13.58 24.37 -15.31
N HIS A 467 -14.12 25.54 -15.63
CA HIS A 467 -15.54 25.73 -15.85
C HIS A 467 -15.88 25.72 -17.34
N HIS A 468 -17.11 25.30 -17.67
CA HIS A 468 -17.65 25.34 -19.04
C HIS A 468 -16.75 24.65 -20.07
N CYS A 469 -16.22 23.47 -19.73
CA CYS A 469 -15.45 22.65 -20.66
C CYS A 469 -16.37 22.10 -21.75
N GLU A 470 -15.97 22.26 -23.01
CA GLU A 470 -16.61 21.67 -24.17
C GLU A 470 -15.87 20.38 -24.59
N GLY A 471 -16.59 19.41 -25.16
CA GLY A 471 -16.03 18.15 -25.64
C GLY A 471 -16.53 16.90 -24.88
N SER A 472 -15.89 15.75 -25.10
CA SER A 472 -16.26 14.49 -24.45
C SER A 472 -15.43 14.24 -23.18
N LYS A 473 -16.12 14.06 -22.05
CA LYS A 473 -15.51 13.58 -20.79
C LYS A 473 -14.77 12.26 -21.01
N GLU A 474 -15.32 11.36 -21.82
CA GLU A 474 -14.72 10.07 -22.15
C GLU A 474 -13.41 10.22 -22.93
N GLU A 475 -13.34 11.19 -23.86
CA GLU A 475 -12.10 11.50 -24.58
C GLU A 475 -11.04 12.05 -23.65
N LEU A 476 -11.39 13.01 -22.78
CA LEU A 476 -10.48 13.57 -21.79
C LEU A 476 -9.96 12.50 -20.83
N VAL A 477 -10.85 11.70 -20.23
CA VAL A 477 -10.48 10.60 -19.32
C VAL A 477 -9.54 9.63 -20.02
N ARG A 478 -9.82 9.32 -21.30
CA ARG A 478 -8.99 8.43 -22.11
C ARG A 478 -7.62 9.05 -22.38
N ASP A 479 -7.54 10.34 -22.68
CA ASP A 479 -6.30 11.05 -22.98
C ASP A 479 -5.43 11.26 -21.74
N VAL A 480 -6.02 11.60 -20.60
CA VAL A 480 -5.32 11.65 -19.31
C VAL A 480 -4.83 10.25 -18.94
N SER A 481 -5.69 9.23 -19.00
CA SER A 481 -5.28 7.84 -18.73
C SER A 481 -4.15 7.38 -19.67
N ARG A 482 -4.19 7.79 -20.95
CA ARG A 482 -3.13 7.56 -21.95
C ARG A 482 -1.84 8.27 -21.58
N PHE A 483 -1.89 9.54 -21.19
CA PHE A 483 -0.71 10.33 -20.80
C PHE A 483 0.04 9.69 -19.62
N TYR A 484 -0.66 9.32 -18.55
CA TYR A 484 -0.04 8.70 -17.38
C TYR A 484 0.46 7.28 -17.65
N SER A 485 -0.20 6.54 -18.55
CA SER A 485 0.24 5.20 -18.97
C SER A 485 1.44 5.25 -19.93
N SER A 486 1.57 6.32 -20.74
CA SER A 486 2.61 6.45 -21.79
C SER A 486 3.85 7.21 -21.34
N SER A 487 3.73 8.17 -20.42
CA SER A 487 4.88 8.85 -19.82
C SER A 487 5.82 7.89 -19.09
N HIS A 488 5.31 6.70 -18.74
CA HIS A 488 6.08 5.59 -18.21
C HIS A 488 7.01 4.89 -19.21
N ASP A 489 6.83 5.07 -20.53
CA ASP A 489 7.77 4.55 -21.53
C ASP A 489 9.13 5.28 -21.50
N ARG A 490 9.23 6.48 -20.87
CA ARG A 490 10.47 7.27 -20.77
C ARG A 490 11.28 7.06 -19.49
N PHE A 491 10.67 6.63 -18.39
CA PHE A 491 11.35 6.54 -17.08
C PHE A 491 11.97 5.17 -16.77
N THR A 492 11.91 4.23 -17.71
CA THR A 492 12.42 2.85 -17.58
C THR A 492 13.96 2.72 -17.50
N TYR A 493 14.74 3.81 -17.59
CA TYR A 493 16.20 3.73 -17.69
C TYR A 493 17.03 4.64 -16.76
N GLY A 494 16.48 5.28 -15.72
CA GLY A 494 17.35 6.14 -14.89
C GLY A 494 16.91 6.55 -13.48
N SER A 495 15.65 6.36 -13.08
CA SER A 495 15.20 6.80 -11.75
C SER A 495 14.55 5.65 -10.98
N SER A 496 15.10 5.35 -9.81
CA SER A 496 14.67 4.29 -8.88
C SER A 496 13.29 4.53 -8.24
N PHE A 497 12.54 5.53 -8.71
CA PHE A 497 11.24 5.91 -8.18
C PHE A 497 10.27 5.95 -9.34
N ILE A 498 9.48 4.89 -9.41
CA ILE A 498 8.27 4.81 -10.21
C ILE A 498 7.15 5.14 -9.23
N ASN A 499 6.38 6.20 -9.45
CA ASN A 499 5.24 6.57 -8.61
C ASN A 499 3.96 6.47 -9.46
N PHE A 500 3.25 5.35 -9.38
CA PHE A 500 1.99 5.14 -10.10
C PHE A 500 0.79 5.72 -9.33
N ASN A 501 0.75 7.04 -9.24
CA ASN A 501 -0.46 7.77 -8.85
C ASN A 501 -1.35 7.97 -10.08
N LEU A 502 -1.89 6.88 -10.62
CA LEU A 502 -2.83 6.98 -11.74
C LEU A 502 -4.05 7.80 -11.32
N PRO A 503 -4.45 8.79 -12.12
CA PRO A 503 -5.60 9.61 -11.77
C PRO A 503 -6.87 8.78 -11.53
N GLN A 504 -7.66 9.22 -10.56
CA GLN A 504 -9.01 8.71 -10.32
C GLN A 504 -10.02 9.64 -11.00
N PHE A 505 -11.10 9.07 -11.53
CA PHE A 505 -12.11 9.82 -12.26
C PHE A 505 -13.48 9.57 -11.66
N TYR A 506 -14.16 10.66 -11.32
CA TYR A 506 -15.45 10.67 -10.65
C TYR A 506 -16.44 11.57 -11.40
N GLN A 507 -17.73 11.27 -11.27
CA GLN A 507 -18.81 12.13 -11.73
C GLN A 507 -19.66 12.55 -10.53
N ILE A 508 -19.92 13.85 -10.46
CA ILE A 508 -20.85 14.47 -9.54
C ILE A 508 -22.23 14.39 -10.19
N VAL A 509 -23.15 13.68 -9.55
CA VAL A 509 -24.51 13.47 -10.03
C VAL A 509 -25.52 13.92 -8.99
N GLN A 510 -26.67 14.41 -9.44
CA GLN A 510 -27.78 14.76 -8.56
C GLN A 510 -28.79 13.60 -8.57
N LEU A 511 -28.85 12.84 -7.48
CA LEU A 511 -29.74 11.70 -7.31
C LEU A 511 -30.66 11.97 -6.10
N ASP A 512 -31.97 11.86 -6.29
CA ASP A 512 -32.98 12.05 -5.24
C ASP A 512 -32.86 13.40 -4.48
N GLY A 513 -32.53 14.46 -5.21
CA GLY A 513 -32.34 15.81 -4.64
C GLY A 513 -31.05 15.97 -3.81
N ARG A 514 -30.17 14.97 -3.78
CA ARG A 514 -28.86 15.02 -3.13
C ARG A 514 -27.73 14.91 -4.16
N THR A 515 -26.73 15.75 -4.03
CA THR A 515 -25.50 15.64 -4.81
C THR A 515 -24.69 14.45 -4.29
N GLN A 516 -24.22 13.58 -5.18
CA GLN A 516 -23.42 12.40 -4.86
C GLN A 516 -22.25 12.28 -5.84
N VAL A 517 -21.16 11.65 -5.40
CA VAL A 517 -20.02 11.33 -6.25
C VAL A 517 -20.06 9.84 -6.59
N ILE A 518 -20.05 9.53 -7.89
CA ILE A 518 -19.96 8.17 -8.40
C ILE A 518 -18.69 7.99 -9.24
N PRO A 519 -18.10 6.80 -9.33
CA PRO A 519 -17.00 6.54 -10.27
C PRO A 519 -17.43 6.84 -11.71
N PHE A 520 -16.62 7.59 -12.47
CA PHE A 520 -16.97 8.00 -13.83
C PHE A 520 -17.07 6.78 -14.77
N ARG A 521 -18.27 6.45 -15.25
CA ARG A 521 -18.56 5.33 -16.17
C ARG A 521 -18.82 5.84 -17.58
N SER A 522 -18.21 5.22 -18.59
CA SER A 522 -18.56 5.50 -19.98
C SER A 522 -19.99 5.03 -20.25
N ASN A 523 -20.83 5.92 -20.78
CA ASN A 523 -22.27 5.73 -20.97
C ASN A 523 -22.69 4.65 -21.99
N VAL A 524 -21.75 3.84 -22.50
CA VAL A 524 -22.08 2.74 -23.41
C VAL A 524 -22.74 1.55 -22.67
N LEU A 525 -22.71 1.53 -21.33
CA LEU A 525 -23.27 0.44 -20.51
C LEU A 525 -24.40 0.86 -19.54
N SER A 526 -24.71 2.15 -19.42
CA SER A 526 -25.77 2.62 -18.50
C SER A 526 -27.18 2.22 -18.92
N SER A 527 -27.41 1.92 -20.20
CA SER A 527 -28.72 1.47 -20.71
C SER A 527 -29.08 0.02 -20.34
N LEU A 528 -28.14 -0.78 -19.81
CA LEU A 528 -28.38 -2.19 -19.47
C LEU A 528 -28.58 -2.45 -17.96
N CYS A 529 -28.31 -1.46 -17.08
CA CYS A 529 -28.41 -1.65 -15.63
C CYS A 529 -29.65 -1.02 -14.98
N VAL A 530 -30.43 -0.21 -15.69
CA VAL A 530 -31.66 0.40 -15.13
C VAL A 530 -32.83 -0.60 -15.10
N THR A 531 -32.78 -1.71 -15.84
CA THR A 531 -33.91 -2.65 -15.98
C THR A 531 -33.90 -3.85 -15.03
N VAL A 532 -32.95 -3.99 -14.10
CA VAL A 532 -32.84 -5.19 -13.23
C VAL A 532 -33.15 -4.90 -11.75
N ALA A 533 -33.52 -3.67 -11.39
CA ALA A 533 -33.74 -3.30 -9.99
C ALA A 533 -35.12 -3.65 -9.40
N ASP A 534 -36.08 -4.13 -10.20
CA ASP A 534 -37.40 -4.55 -9.71
C ASP A 534 -37.71 -6.01 -10.08
N GLY A 535 -37.39 -6.93 -9.17
CA GLY A 535 -37.71 -8.35 -9.31
C GLY A 535 -37.37 -9.13 -8.05
N ALA A 536 -38.40 -9.51 -7.29
CA ALA A 536 -38.34 -10.11 -5.96
C ALA A 536 -37.36 -11.29 -5.78
N ALA A 537 -36.73 -11.31 -4.61
CA ALA A 537 -35.79 -12.32 -4.15
C ALA A 537 -36.43 -13.72 -3.96
N GLN A 538 -35.74 -14.76 -4.46
CA GLN A 538 -35.78 -16.11 -3.90
C GLN A 538 -34.36 -16.72 -3.89
N PRO A 539 -33.89 -17.29 -2.76
CA PRO A 539 -32.53 -17.81 -2.66
C PRO A 539 -32.43 -19.27 -3.12
N LEU A 540 -31.65 -19.52 -4.17
CA LEU A 540 -31.22 -20.86 -4.56
C LEU A 540 -29.99 -21.27 -3.73
N LYS A 541 -30.19 -22.27 -2.86
CA LYS A 541 -29.13 -23.00 -2.15
C LYS A 541 -28.19 -23.67 -3.15
N GLN A 542 -26.88 -23.47 -3.00
CA GLN A 542 -25.86 -24.37 -3.57
C GLN A 542 -24.94 -24.86 -2.46
N GLN A 543 -25.04 -26.16 -2.19
CA GLN A 543 -24.08 -26.97 -1.47
C GLN A 543 -22.84 -27.15 -2.35
N PHE A 544 -21.65 -26.89 -1.82
CA PHE A 544 -20.42 -27.49 -2.32
C PHE A 544 -19.69 -28.15 -1.15
N GLN A 545 -19.66 -29.47 -1.19
CA GLN A 545 -18.87 -30.33 -0.32
C GLN A 545 -17.39 -30.26 -0.75
N LEU A 546 -16.54 -30.24 0.28
CA LEU A 546 -15.10 -30.44 0.22
C LEU A 546 -14.76 -31.82 -0.36
N HIS A 547 -13.76 -31.86 -1.24
CA HIS A 547 -12.70 -32.87 -1.24
C HIS A 547 -11.42 -32.29 -1.88
#